data_AF-A0A3C0KFT3-F1
#
_entry.id   AF-A0A3C0KFT3-F1
#
_cell.length_a   1.000
_cell.length_b   1.000
_cell.length_c   1.000
_cell.angle_alpha   90.00
_cell.angle_beta   90.00
_cell.angle_gamma   90.00
#
_symmetry.space_group_name_H-M   'P 1'
#
loop_
_entity.id
_entity.type
_entity.pdbx_description
1 polymer ?
#
loop_
_entity_poly.entity_id
_entity_poly.type
_entity_poly.pdbx_seq_one_letter_code
_entity_poly.pdbx_strand_id
1 'polypeptide(L)' 'MKFQGSPNYVATQDLMLAVNAAITLKRPLLAKGEPGTGKTMLAEEVAQAL' A
#
# COMPACT_ATOMS: atom_id res chain seq x y z
N MET A 1 12.07 3.44 5.95
CA MET A 1 11.61 2.08 5.61
C MET A 1 10.85 2.14 4.29
N LYS A 2 10.89 1.08 3.48
CA LYS A 2 10.18 0.99 2.19
C LYS A 2 9.31 -0.26 2.19
N PHE A 3 8.05 -0.11 1.85
CA PHE A 3 7.12 -1.21 1.56
C PHE A 3 7.53 -1.90 0.26
N GLN A 4 7.68 -3.22 0.29
CA GLN A 4 8.09 -4.06 -0.85
C GLN A 4 6.98 -5.05 -1.28
N GLY A 5 5.75 -4.85 -0.79
CA GLY A 5 4.69 -5.86 -0.88
C GLY A 5 4.73 -6.83 0.30
N SER A 6 3.91 -7.87 0.22
CA SER A 6 3.91 -8.98 1.19
C SER A 6 3.49 -10.28 0.51
N PRO A 7 3.73 -11.45 1.15
CA PRO A 7 3.23 -12.73 0.66
C PRO A 7 1.70 -12.78 0.52
N ASN A 8 0.99 -11.98 1.32
CA ASN A 8 -0.47 -11.95 1.37
C ASN A 8 -1.09 -10.87 0.46
N TYR A 9 -0.27 -9.96 -0.08
CA TYR A 9 -0.76 -8.85 -0.91
C TYR A 9 0.11 -8.63 -2.14
N VAL A 10 -0.48 -8.91 -3.30
CA VAL A 10 0.16 -8.68 -4.60
C VAL A 10 -0.01 -7.21 -4.98
N ALA A 11 1.02 -6.41 -4.72
CA ALA A 11 1.07 -5.02 -5.13
C ALA A 11 1.76 -4.87 -6.49
N THR A 12 1.19 -4.05 -7.37
CA THR A 12 1.89 -3.60 -8.58
C THR A 12 3.04 -2.67 -8.20
N GLN A 13 4.02 -2.51 -9.11
CA GLN A 13 5.13 -1.57 -8.89
C GLN A 13 4.64 -0.14 -8.67
N ASP A 14 3.62 0.30 -9.43
CA ASP A 14 3.04 1.64 -9.29
C ASP A 14 2.37 1.84 -7.93
N LEU A 15 1.66 0.81 -7.43
CA LEU A 15 1.03 0.87 -6.12
C LEU A 15 2.08 0.96 -5.01
N MET A 16 3.14 0.16 -5.09
CA MET A 16 4.26 0.22 -4.15
C MET A 16 4.95 1.59 -4.18
N LEU A 17 5.12 2.17 -5.36
CA LEU A 17 5.70 3.50 -5.51
C LEU A 17 4.83 4.57 -4.81
N ALA A 18 3.52 4.54 -5.04
CA ALA A 18 2.57 5.47 -4.42
C ALA A 18 2.55 5.36 -2.88
N VAL A 19 2.55 4.13 -2.35
CA VAL A 19 2.63 3.87 -0.90
C VAL A 19 3.93 4.41 -0.32
N ASN A 20 5.07 4.08 -0.92
CA ASN A 20 6.37 4.55 -0.46
C ASN A 20 6.52 6.07 -0.53
N ALA A 21 5.97 6.71 -1.56
CA ALA A 21 5.93 8.16 -1.67
C ALA A 21 5.09 8.79 -0.55
N ALA A 22 3.90 8.24 -0.28
CA ALA A 22 3.01 8.74 0.78
C ALA A 22 3.67 8.65 2.16
N ILE A 23 4.32 7.52 2.48
CA ILE A 23 5.07 7.31 3.72
C ILE A 23 6.20 8.33 3.84
N THR A 24 7.01 8.46 2.79
CA THR A 24 8.19 9.34 2.77
C THR A 24 7.80 10.81 2.94
N LEU A 25 6.74 11.24 2.27
CA LEU A 25 6.26 12.62 2.28
C LEU A 25 5.34 12.92 3.47
N LYS A 26 4.97 11.92 4.28
CA LYS A 26 3.97 12.01 5.35
C LYS A 26 2.67 12.65 4.86
N ARG A 27 2.21 12.21 3.69
CA ARG A 27 0.96 12.69 3.07
C ARG A 27 -0.08 11.56 3.03
N PRO A 28 -1.37 11.88 3.15
CA PRO A 28 -2.42 10.87 3.03
C PRO A 28 -2.44 10.26 1.63
N LEU A 29 -2.74 8.95 1.54
CA LEU A 29 -2.91 8.21 0.30
C LEU A 29 -4.38 7.80 0.15
N LEU A 30 -5.00 8.14 -0.99
CA LEU A 30 -6.35 7.71 -1.33
C LEU A 30 -6.29 6.51 -2.28
N ALA A 31 -6.49 5.30 -1.76
CA ALA A 31 -6.59 4.09 -2.57
C ALA A 31 -8.02 3.94 -3.13
N LYS A 32 -8.18 4.12 -4.45
CA LYS A 32 -9.45 3.88 -5.17
C LYS A 32 -9.43 2.53 -5.88
N GLY A 33 -10.59 1.92 -6.05
CA GLY A 33 -10.78 0.68 -6.81
C GLY A 33 -12.15 0.07 -6.55
N GLU A 34 -12.55 -0.89 -7.36
CA GLU A 34 -13.83 -1.61 -7.25
C GLU A 34 -14.00 -2.30 -5.88
N PRO A 35 -15.23 -2.54 -5.40
CA PRO A 35 -15.47 -3.35 -4.21
C PRO A 35 -14.72 -4.69 -4.28
N GLY A 36 -14.08 -5.12 -3.18
CA GLY A 36 -13.35 -6.39 -3.13
C GLY A 36 -11.90 -6.38 -3.66
N THR A 37 -11.36 -5.25 -4.13
CA THR A 37 -9.98 -5.18 -4.67
C THR A 37 -8.86 -5.09 -3.61
N GLY A 38 -9.11 -5.54 -2.38
CA GLY A 38 -8.07 -5.63 -1.35
C GLY A 38 -7.59 -4.29 -0.74
N LYS A 39 -8.33 -3.19 -0.87
CA LYS A 39 -7.94 -1.87 -0.31
C LYS A 39 -7.71 -1.90 1.21
N THR A 40 -8.55 -2.61 1.97
CA THR A 40 -8.38 -2.75 3.42
C THR A 40 -7.14 -3.57 3.76
N MET A 41 -6.94 -4.68 3.05
CA MET A 41 -5.77 -5.54 3.22
C MET A 41 -4.46 -4.81 2.91
N LEU A 42 -4.44 -3.94 1.89
CA LEU A 42 -3.29 -3.07 1.64
C LEU A 42 -2.92 -2.23 2.87
N ALA A 43 -3.91 -1.63 3.53
CA ALA A 43 -3.66 -0.80 4.70
C ALA A 43 -3.10 -1.63 5.87
N GLU A 44 -3.64 -2.82 6.10
CA GLU A 44 -3.17 -3.75 7.15
C GLU A 44 -1.74 -4.22 6.89
N GLU A 45 -1.44 -4.65 5.66
CA GLU A 45 -0.12 -5.16 5.27
C GLU A 45 0.94 -4.06 5.29
N VAL A 46 0.59 -2.84 4.88
CA VAL A 46 1.47 -1.67 5.02
C VAL A 46 1.72 -1.34 6.49
N ALA A 47 0.71 -1.45 7.36
CA ALA A 47 0.88 -1.21 8.79
C ALA A 47 1.74 -2.28 9.49
N GLN A 48 1.66 -3.54 9.06
CA GLN A 48 2.49 -4.63 9.59
C GLN A 48 3.95 -4.55 9.10
N ALA A 49 4.19 -3.98 7.92
CA ALA A 49 5.51 -3.87 7.32
C ALA A 49 6.34 -2.66 7.79
N LEU A 50 5.75 -1.77 8.59
CA LEU A 50 6.35 -0.54 9.12
C LEU A 50 6.58 -0.63 10.63
#